data_AF-A0A7W4HF86-F1
#
_entry.id   AF-A0A7W4HF86-F1
#
_cell.length_a   1.000
_cell.length_b   1.000
_cell.length_c   1.000
_cell.angle_alpha   90.00
_cell.angle_beta   90.00
_cell.angle_gamma   90.00
#
_symmetry.space_group_name_H-M   'P 1'
#
loop_
_entity.id
_entity.type
_entity.pdbx_description
1 polymer ?
#
loop_
_entity_poly.entity_id
_entity_poly.type
_entity_poly.pdbx_seq_one_letter_code
_entity_poly.pdbx_strand_id
1 'polypeptide(L)'
;MKKYILLSMVVIISSCGGNSGFKYYEGHIYNRNKKPLPNIKVCRGYKLTACTTTDANGYFKLNMTPNFITDLIIFYKEQPIDTIITAWTLHGELDRYSFIEGKNDTLFIDMSKYEK
;
A
#
# COMPACT_ATOMS: atom_id res chain seq x y z
N MET A 1 -56.63 29.48 11.69
CA MET A 1 -55.63 28.85 12.59
C MET A 1 -54.74 27.94 11.76
N LYS A 2 -53.45 28.27 11.67
CA LYS A 2 -52.44 27.56 10.86
C LYS A 2 -52.30 26.12 11.34
N LYS A 3 -52.52 25.12 10.48
CA LYS A 3 -52.19 23.72 10.76
C LYS A 3 -50.79 23.47 10.20
N TYR A 4 -49.80 23.39 11.08
CA TYR A 4 -48.42 23.18 10.71
C TYR A 4 -48.23 21.76 10.17
N ILE A 5 -47.62 21.70 8.98
CA ILE A 5 -47.20 20.51 8.26
C ILE A 5 -46.11 19.82 9.10
N LEU A 6 -46.41 18.64 9.63
CA LEU A 6 -45.40 17.74 10.17
C LEU A 6 -44.79 16.97 9.00
N LEU A 7 -43.86 17.63 8.30
CA LEU A 7 -42.95 17.01 7.35
C LEU A 7 -41.98 16.17 8.18
N SER A 8 -42.35 14.90 8.43
CA SER A 8 -41.46 13.94 9.05
C SER A 8 -40.29 13.70 8.09
N MET A 9 -39.19 14.35 8.41
CA MET A 9 -37.89 14.22 7.79
C MET A 9 -37.38 12.81 8.10
N VAL A 10 -37.70 11.86 7.22
CA VAL A 10 -37.09 10.52 7.23
C VAL A 10 -35.64 10.71 6.79
N VAL A 11 -34.77 10.94 7.77
CA VAL A 11 -33.32 10.93 7.59
C VAL A 11 -32.94 9.51 7.24
N ILE A 12 -32.71 9.25 5.95
CA ILE A 12 -32.11 8.01 5.48
C ILE A 12 -30.67 8.05 5.98
N ILE A 13 -30.42 7.42 7.14
CA ILE A 13 -29.08 7.07 7.57
C ILE A 13 -28.53 6.05 6.58
N SER A 14 -27.98 6.55 5.47
CA SER A 14 -27.09 5.78 4.62
C SER A 14 -25.88 5.41 5.48
N SER A 15 -25.98 4.26 6.13
CA SER A 15 -24.82 3.53 6.63
C SER A 15 -23.94 3.28 5.42
N CYS A 16 -23.00 4.21 5.19
CA CYS A 16 -21.82 3.94 4.41
C CYS A 16 -21.12 2.83 5.20
N GLY A 17 -21.38 1.58 4.81
CA GLY A 17 -20.67 0.40 5.29
C GLY A 17 -19.21 0.54 4.89
N GLY A 18 -18.49 1.34 5.67
CA GLY A 18 -17.07 1.56 5.53
C GLY A 18 -16.36 0.29 5.94
N ASN A 19 -16.27 -0.67 5.02
CA ASN A 19 -15.15 -1.60 5.01
C ASN A 19 -13.91 -0.80 4.57
N SER A 20 -13.48 0.12 5.44
CA SER A 20 -12.27 0.95 5.32
C SER A 20 -11.04 0.17 5.78
N GLY A 21 -11.03 -1.15 5.53
CA GLY A 21 -9.83 -1.95 5.72
C GLY A 21 -8.92 -1.72 4.52
N PHE A 22 -7.67 -1.36 4.78
CA PHE A 22 -6.62 -1.31 3.76
C PHE A 22 -6.61 -2.64 2.98
N LYS A 23 -6.81 -2.58 1.66
CA LYS A 23 -7.00 -3.79 0.83
C LYS A 23 -5.72 -4.26 0.14
N TYR A 24 -4.87 -3.31 -0.25
CA TYR A 24 -3.71 -3.56 -1.08
C TYR A 24 -2.53 -2.74 -0.60
N TYR A 25 -1.35 -3.36 -0.70
CA TYR A 25 -0.12 -2.64 -0.90
C TYR A 25 0.04 -2.34 -2.37
N GLU A 26 0.44 -1.12 -2.72
CA GLU A 26 0.72 -0.75 -4.10
C GLU A 26 1.69 0.42 -4.19
N GLY A 27 2.39 0.51 -5.32
CA GLY A 27 3.31 1.59 -5.63
C GLY A 27 4.27 1.24 -6.76
N HIS A 28 5.28 2.07 -6.94
CA HIS A 28 6.26 1.95 -8.03
C HIS A 28 7.68 1.69 -7.50
N ILE A 29 8.50 0.96 -8.24
CA ILE A 29 9.90 0.69 -7.91
C ILE A 29 10.78 1.04 -9.10
N TYR A 30 11.59 2.09 -8.96
CA TYR A 30 12.46 2.62 -10.00
C TYR A 30 13.92 2.53 -9.57
N ASN A 31 14.84 2.63 -10.52
CA ASN A 31 16.25 2.90 -10.18
C ASN A 31 16.47 4.39 -9.92
N ARG A 32 17.66 4.76 -9.42
CA ARG A 32 18.04 6.17 -9.18
C ARG A 32 17.98 7.08 -10.43
N ASN A 33 18.04 6.50 -11.63
CA ASN A 33 17.89 7.23 -12.90
C ASN A 33 16.42 7.38 -13.33
N LYS A 34 15.46 7.08 -12.45
CA LYS A 34 14.01 7.10 -12.70
C LYS A 34 13.54 6.13 -13.79
N LYS A 35 14.34 5.09 -14.09
CA LYS A 35 13.91 4.01 -14.97
C LYS A 35 13.06 3.02 -14.17
N PRO A 36 11.88 2.60 -14.67
CA PRO A 36 11.08 1.58 -14.01
C PRO A 36 11.83 0.25 -13.96
N LEU A 37 11.70 -0.46 -12.84
CA LEU A 37 12.30 -1.76 -12.63
C LEU A 37 11.22 -2.86 -12.73
N PRO A 38 11.13 -3.58 -13.86
CA PRO A 38 10.21 -4.71 -14.00
C PRO A 38 10.74 -5.96 -13.31
N ASN A 39 9.83 -6.90 -13.00
CA ASN A 39 10.14 -8.21 -12.40
C ASN A 39 10.86 -8.15 -11.05
N ILE A 40 10.72 -7.05 -10.31
CA ILE A 40 11.16 -6.94 -8.92
C ILE A 40 10.13 -7.66 -8.05
N LYS A 41 10.58 -8.62 -7.26
CA LYS A 41 9.71 -9.42 -6.39
C LYS A 41 9.51 -8.68 -5.07
N VAL A 42 8.25 -8.51 -4.69
CA VAL A 42 7.82 -7.79 -3.50
C VAL A 42 7.03 -8.76 -2.64
N CYS A 43 7.51 -9.04 -1.42
CA CYS A 43 6.91 -10.02 -0.53
C CYS A 43 6.45 -9.39 0.79
N ARG A 44 5.33 -9.86 1.32
CA ARG A 44 4.76 -9.40 2.59
C ARG A 44 5.41 -10.09 3.79
N GLY A 45 6.11 -9.29 4.59
CA GLY A 45 6.79 -9.68 5.82
C GLY A 45 7.95 -10.67 5.63
N TYR A 46 8.74 -10.88 6.68
CA TYR A 46 9.92 -11.75 6.66
C TYR A 46 9.62 -13.24 6.44
N LYS A 47 8.39 -13.68 6.74
CA LYS A 47 7.93 -15.05 6.45
C LYS A 47 7.52 -15.26 4.98
N LEU A 48 7.61 -14.22 4.14
CA LEU A 48 7.33 -14.25 2.70
C LEU A 48 5.94 -14.82 2.38
N THR A 49 4.94 -14.43 3.17
CA THR A 49 3.61 -15.08 3.18
C THR A 49 2.81 -14.90 1.88
N ALA A 50 3.09 -13.84 1.14
CA ALA A 50 2.51 -13.55 -0.17
C ALA A 50 3.48 -12.67 -0.94
N CYS A 51 3.60 -12.88 -2.24
CA CYS A 51 4.49 -12.09 -3.09
C CYS A 51 3.79 -11.68 -4.38
N THR A 52 4.26 -10.58 -4.97
CA THR A 52 3.96 -10.15 -6.34
C THR A 52 5.25 -9.75 -7.03
N THR A 53 5.18 -9.46 -8.32
CA THR A 53 6.27 -8.87 -9.10
C THR A 53 5.83 -7.55 -9.72
N THR A 54 6.77 -6.62 -9.89
CA THR A 54 6.50 -5.38 -10.61
C THR A 54 6.30 -5.62 -12.10
N ASP A 55 5.41 -4.83 -12.71
CA ASP A 55 5.15 -4.85 -14.15
C ASP A 55 6.20 -4.07 -14.97
N ALA A 56 5.97 -3.92 -16.28
CA ALA A 56 6.85 -3.17 -17.19
C ALA A 56 7.05 -1.69 -16.78
N ASN A 57 6.09 -1.10 -16.07
CA ASN A 57 6.13 0.27 -15.57
C ASN A 57 6.70 0.34 -14.15
N GLY A 58 7.18 -0.77 -13.59
CA GLY A 58 7.68 -0.83 -12.22
C GLY A 58 6.57 -0.79 -11.16
N TYR A 59 5.30 -0.91 -11.54
CA TYR A 59 4.17 -0.91 -10.62
C TYR A 59 3.96 -2.30 -10.01
N PHE A 60 3.64 -2.34 -8.72
CA PHE A 60 3.21 -3.57 -8.05
C PHE A 60 1.90 -3.35 -7.29
N LYS A 61 1.16 -4.46 -7.13
CA LYS A 61 -0.03 -4.54 -6.29
C LYS A 61 -0.07 -5.87 -5.55
N LEU A 62 -0.26 -5.84 -4.24
CA LEU A 62 -0.25 -7.03 -3.39
C LEU A 62 -1.38 -6.96 -2.35
N ASN A 63 -2.13 -8.05 -2.21
CA ASN A 63 -3.23 -8.11 -1.24
C ASN A 63 -2.74 -8.02 0.20
N MET A 64 -3.41 -7.20 1.00
CA MET A 64 -3.18 -7.12 2.44
C MET A 64 -3.88 -8.25 3.18
N THR A 65 -3.36 -8.60 4.35
CA THR A 65 -4.13 -9.36 5.33
C THR A 65 -5.03 -8.37 6.07
N PRO A 66 -6.33 -8.63 6.21
CA PRO A 66 -7.22 -7.74 6.93
C PRO A 66 -6.68 -7.39 8.32
N ASN A 67 -6.70 -6.11 8.68
CA ASN A 67 -6.26 -5.57 9.98
C ASN A 67 -4.78 -5.81 10.33
N PHE A 68 -3.94 -6.21 9.37
CA PHE A 68 -2.53 -6.47 9.64
C PHE A 68 -1.63 -5.80 8.61
N ILE A 69 -0.79 -4.87 9.09
CA ILE A 69 0.17 -4.13 8.28
C ILE A 69 1.56 -4.64 8.62
N THR A 70 2.30 -5.05 7.59
CA THR A 70 3.68 -5.49 7.70
C THR A 70 4.56 -4.78 6.68
N ASP A 71 5.86 -4.78 6.93
CA ASP A 71 6.86 -4.37 5.97
C ASP A 71 6.84 -5.24 4.71
N LEU A 72 7.31 -4.67 3.60
CA LEU A 72 7.48 -5.38 2.33
C LEU A 72 8.96 -5.61 2.08
N ILE A 73 9.32 -6.85 1.82
CA ILE A 73 10.69 -7.24 1.50
C ILE A 73 10.86 -7.23 -0.01
N ILE A 74 11.88 -6.53 -0.50
CA ILE A 74 12.14 -6.34 -1.93
C ILE A 74 13.29 -7.25 -2.35
N PHE A 75 13.07 -7.97 -3.45
CA PHE A 75 14.00 -8.93 -4.01
C PHE A 75 14.35 -8.56 -5.45
N TYR A 76 15.63 -8.66 -5.76
CA TYR A 76 16.12 -8.72 -7.12
C TYR A 76 16.64 -10.12 -7.40
N LYS A 77 16.06 -10.80 -8.38
CA LYS A 77 16.17 -12.25 -8.54
C LYS A 77 15.72 -12.92 -7.21
N GLU A 78 16.53 -13.79 -6.62
CA GLU A 78 16.23 -14.43 -5.32
C GLU A 78 16.98 -13.80 -4.13
N GLN A 79 17.65 -12.66 -4.33
CA GLN A 79 18.36 -11.96 -3.26
C GLN A 79 17.50 -10.85 -2.66
N PRO A 80 17.31 -10.79 -1.32
CA PRO A 80 16.69 -9.63 -0.68
C PRO A 80 17.65 -8.44 -0.78
N ILE A 81 17.12 -7.30 -1.23
CA ILE A 81 17.91 -6.10 -1.50
C ILE A 81 17.46 -4.88 -0.72
N ASP A 82 16.20 -4.83 -0.28
CA ASP A 82 15.65 -3.71 0.48
C ASP A 82 14.42 -4.11 1.29
N THR A 83 13.96 -3.23 2.17
CA THR A 83 12.71 -3.38 2.94
C THR A 83 11.96 -2.06 2.98
N ILE A 84 10.73 -2.07 2.46
CA ILE A 84 9.79 -0.97 2.61
C ILE A 84 9.10 -1.13 3.95
N ILE A 85 9.35 -0.21 4.87
CA ILE A 85 8.60 -0.13 6.11
C ILE A 85 7.31 0.65 5.82
N THR A 86 6.18 -0.01 6.06
CA THR A 86 4.87 0.44 5.56
C THR A 86 4.06 1.22 6.60
N ALA A 87 4.42 1.13 7.87
CA ALA A 87 3.81 1.88 8.95
C ALA A 87 4.86 2.30 9.98
N TRP A 88 4.70 3.51 10.53
CA TRP A 88 5.62 4.06 11.52
C TRP A 88 4.85 4.78 12.61
N THR A 89 5.35 4.68 13.85
CA THR A 89 4.82 5.45 14.97
C THR A 89 5.63 6.72 15.18
N LEU A 90 4.93 7.83 15.43
CA LEU A 90 5.52 9.07 15.93
C LEU A 90 4.99 9.26 17.35
N HIS A 91 5.89 9.35 18.34
CA HIS A 91 5.51 9.56 19.75
C HIS A 91 4.49 8.56 20.32
N GLY A 92 4.44 7.33 19.78
CA GLY A 92 3.56 6.26 20.25
C GLY A 92 2.24 6.11 19.49
N GLU A 93 1.91 7.02 18.57
CA GLU A 93 0.73 6.92 17.70
C GLU A 93 1.11 6.49 16.28
N LEU A 94 0.34 5.57 15.69
CA LEU A 94 0.48 5.08 14.32
C LEU A 94 -0.08 6.11 13.34
N ASP A 95 0.79 6.96 12.81
CA ASP A 95 0.34 8.16 12.06
C ASP A 95 0.67 8.15 10.57
N ARG A 96 1.59 7.30 10.10
CA ARG A 96 2.05 7.35 8.70
C ARG A 96 2.10 5.98 8.06
N TYR A 97 1.37 5.86 6.94
CA TYR A 97 1.36 4.70 6.06
C TYR A 97 2.01 5.01 4.72
N SER A 98 2.86 4.11 4.26
CA SER A 98 3.49 4.15 2.93
C SER A 98 3.10 2.92 2.13
N PHE A 99 2.91 3.10 0.82
CA PHE A 99 2.54 2.06 -0.15
C PHE A 99 1.19 1.39 0.13
N ILE A 100 0.25 2.13 0.72
CA ILE A 100 -1.12 1.68 1.06
C ILE A 100 -2.12 2.76 0.59
N GLU A 101 -3.34 2.36 0.19
CA GLU A 101 -4.48 3.23 -0.18
C GLU A 101 -4.34 4.04 -1.48
N GLY A 102 -3.84 3.45 -2.57
CA GLY A 102 -3.76 4.17 -3.84
C GLY A 102 -2.83 5.39 -3.81
N LYS A 103 -2.02 5.54 -2.75
CA LYS A 103 -0.92 6.50 -2.72
C LYS A 103 0.06 6.15 -3.82
N ASN A 104 0.50 7.16 -4.56
CA ASN A 104 1.48 6.98 -5.62
C ASN A 104 2.91 6.94 -5.07
N ASP A 105 3.15 6.08 -4.09
CA ASP A 105 4.45 5.94 -3.44
C ASP A 105 5.44 5.24 -4.38
N THR A 106 6.70 5.71 -4.34
CA THR A 106 7.76 5.20 -5.22
C THR A 106 9.02 4.89 -4.41
N LEU A 107 9.53 3.67 -4.57
CA LEU A 107 10.84 3.25 -4.05
C LEU A 107 11.90 3.47 -5.12
N PHE A 108 13.04 4.08 -4.73
CA PHE A 108 14.19 4.25 -5.61
C PHE A 108 15.37 3.39 -5.15
N ILE A 109 15.78 2.44 -5.99
CA ILE A 109 16.85 1.48 -5.70
C ILE A 109 18.13 1.84 -6.47
N ASP A 110 19.27 1.67 -5.80
CA ASP A 110 20.58 1.74 -6.45
C ASP A 110 20.95 0.37 -7.05
N MET A 111 20.66 0.18 -8.34
CA MET A 111 20.92 -1.08 -9.05
C MET A 111 22.39 -1.34 -9.37
N SER A 112 23.28 -0.34 -9.21
CA SER A 112 24.71 -0.48 -9.49
C SER A 112 25.39 -1.60 -8.69
N LYS A 113 24.79 -2.01 -7.57
CA LYS A 113 25.28 -3.08 -6.70
C LYS A 113 24.89 -4.49 -7.19
N TYR A 114 23.92 -4.61 -8.08
CA TYR A 114 23.26 -5.89 -8.42
C TYR A 114 23.32 -6.23 -9.91
N GLU A 115 23.44 -5.23 -10.78
CA GLU A 115 23.72 -5.41 -12.20
C GLU A 115 25.23 -5.48 -12.41
N LYS A 116 25.79 -6.70 -12.33
CA LYS A 116 27.15 -7.02 -12.77
C LYS A 116 27.09 -7.74 -14.11
#